data_AF-A0AAN7CDY1-F1
#
_entry.id   AF-A0AAN7CDY1-F1
#
_cell.length_a   1.000
_cell.length_b   1.000
_cell.length_c   1.000
_cell.angle_alpha   90.00
_cell.angle_beta   90.00
_cell.angle_gamma   90.00
#
_symmetry.space_group_name_H-M   'P 1'
#
loop_
_entity.id
_entity.type
_entity.pdbx_description
1 polymer ?
#
loop_
_entity_poly.entity_id
_entity_poly.type
_entity_poly.pdbx_seq_one_letter_code
_entity_poly.pdbx_strand_id
1 'polypeptide(L)'
;MSDNVGLATPRGSGTSGYVQRNLAHMKPRDMAAPYMRRDPETLRHKQRQPDKGLLEHERKREVEVKVFELRDKLEEEGVEEDEIESKCDELRKKLLAEMGKNQEDGDRRGGGAGVGPAPRRTFKMHQIHEQADAKIKESERLRQALKISKDYEEGSHWRRQEERLKKALEREATGEKDEVRSERDRDRDRY
;
A
#
# COMPACT_ATOMS: atom_id res chain seq x y z
N MET A 1 44.95 -26.89 -7.78
CA MET A 1 44.82 -28.36 -7.94
C MET A 1 43.52 -28.63 -8.67
N SER A 2 43.45 -29.64 -9.53
CA SER A 2 42.17 -30.06 -10.13
C SER A 2 41.23 -30.52 -9.01
N ASP A 3 40.01 -29.99 -8.96
CA ASP A 3 38.98 -30.33 -7.96
C ASP A 3 38.42 -31.75 -8.18
N ASN A 4 39.30 -32.76 -8.20
CA ASN A 4 39.00 -34.13 -8.61
C ASN A 4 38.38 -34.25 -10.02
N VAL A 5 38.65 -33.28 -10.90
CA VAL A 5 38.20 -33.30 -12.30
C VAL A 5 39.37 -33.60 -13.23
N GLY A 6 39.23 -34.66 -14.05
CA GLY A 6 40.24 -35.06 -15.05
C GLY A 6 40.72 -36.50 -14.89
N LEU A 7 41.80 -36.84 -15.59
CA LEU A 7 42.47 -38.14 -15.50
C LEU A 7 43.55 -38.11 -14.41
N ALA A 8 43.73 -39.22 -13.67
CA ALA A 8 44.80 -39.36 -12.68
C ALA A 8 46.19 -39.32 -13.33
N THR A 9 46.34 -39.92 -14.51
CA THR A 9 47.54 -39.84 -15.34
C THR A 9 47.17 -39.81 -16.82
N PRO A 10 47.82 -38.97 -17.66
CA PRO A 10 47.58 -38.94 -19.11
C PRO A 10 48.14 -40.16 -19.87
N ARG A 11 49.00 -40.97 -19.23
CA ARG A 11 49.59 -42.18 -19.81
C ARG A 11 48.50 -43.23 -20.08
N GLY A 12 48.43 -43.75 -21.31
CA GLY A 12 47.44 -44.75 -21.72
C GLY A 12 46.12 -44.18 -22.23
N SER A 13 45.82 -42.89 -22.01
CA SER A 13 44.60 -42.25 -22.55
C SER A 13 44.71 -41.83 -24.02
N GLY A 14 45.93 -41.78 -24.59
CA GLY A 14 46.16 -41.33 -25.96
C GLY A 14 45.90 -39.83 -26.19
N THR A 15 45.77 -39.03 -25.11
CA THR A 15 45.54 -37.58 -25.17
C THR A 15 46.58 -36.85 -24.31
N SER A 16 46.65 -35.51 -24.44
CA SER A 16 47.58 -34.68 -23.67
C SER A 16 47.23 -34.53 -22.18
N GLY A 17 46.05 -35.00 -21.74
CA GLY A 17 45.56 -34.81 -20.37
C GLY A 17 45.10 -33.38 -20.06
N TYR A 18 44.94 -32.52 -21.06
CA TYR A 18 44.49 -31.14 -20.87
C TYR A 18 42.99 -31.09 -20.53
N VAL A 19 42.65 -30.51 -19.38
CA VAL A 19 41.27 -30.38 -18.90
C VAL A 19 40.79 -28.94 -19.05
N GLN A 20 39.76 -28.72 -19.85
CA GLN A 20 39.13 -27.40 -20.01
C GLN A 20 37.86 -27.31 -19.16
N ARG A 21 37.66 -26.17 -18.50
CA ARG A 21 36.40 -25.87 -17.80
C ARG A 21 35.24 -25.73 -18.78
N ASN A 22 34.07 -26.26 -18.44
CA ASN A 22 32.86 -26.05 -19.23
C ASN A 22 32.35 -24.60 -19.06
N LEU A 23 32.30 -23.83 -20.15
CA LEU A 23 31.79 -22.46 -20.18
C LEU A 23 30.26 -22.37 -20.08
N ALA A 24 29.54 -23.40 -20.51
CA ALA A 24 28.09 -23.48 -20.46
C ALA A 24 27.56 -24.00 -19.11
N HIS A 25 28.46 -24.46 -18.23
CA HIS A 25 28.05 -24.92 -16.90
C HIS A 25 27.65 -23.73 -16.03
N MET A 26 26.34 -23.53 -15.86
CA MET A 26 25.83 -22.54 -14.91
C MET A 26 26.04 -23.02 -13.49
N LYS A 27 26.95 -22.36 -12.77
CA LYS A 27 27.13 -22.61 -11.33
C LYS A 27 25.84 -22.20 -10.60
N PRO A 28 25.25 -23.07 -9.75
CA PRO A 28 24.14 -22.69 -8.90
C PRO A 28 24.53 -21.43 -8.12
N ARG A 29 23.72 -20.39 -8.23
CA ARG A 29 23.97 -19.12 -7.56
C ARG A 29 23.88 -19.35 -6.06
N ASP A 30 24.88 -18.93 -5.29
CA ASP A 30 24.87 -19.04 -3.83
C ASP A 30 23.61 -18.35 -3.29
N MET A 31 22.63 -19.15 -2.88
CA MET A 31 21.36 -18.68 -2.31
C MET A 31 21.55 -18.01 -0.93
N ALA A 32 22.79 -18.04 -0.40
CA ALA A 32 23.22 -17.43 0.85
C ALA A 32 23.58 -15.93 0.72
N ALA A 33 23.33 -15.32 -0.44
CA ALA A 33 23.55 -13.89 -0.56
C ALA A 33 22.52 -13.11 0.30
N PRO A 34 22.94 -12.28 1.27
CA PRO A 34 22.05 -11.68 2.28
C PRO A 34 20.92 -10.83 1.69
N TYR A 35 21.03 -10.42 0.44
CA TYR A 35 20.07 -9.59 -0.26
C TYR A 35 18.81 -10.34 -0.77
N MET A 36 18.75 -11.67 -0.67
CA MET A 36 17.59 -12.48 -1.10
C MET A 36 16.68 -12.96 0.04
N ARG A 37 17.10 -12.84 1.32
CA ARG A 37 16.16 -12.91 2.45
C ARG A 37 15.41 -11.58 2.51
N ARG A 38 14.51 -11.33 1.55
CA ARG A 38 13.49 -10.30 1.75
C ARG A 38 12.65 -10.74 2.94
N ASP A 39 12.70 -9.94 3.99
CA ASP A 39 11.74 -10.02 5.08
C ASP A 39 10.33 -10.07 4.44
N PRO A 40 9.45 -11.04 4.78
CA PRO A 40 8.08 -11.07 4.27
C PRO A 40 7.35 -9.73 4.47
N GLU A 41 7.73 -8.93 5.47
CA GLU A 41 7.24 -7.58 5.69
C GLU A 41 7.56 -6.63 4.52
N THR A 42 8.73 -6.77 3.87
CA THR A 42 9.14 -5.96 2.72
C THR A 42 8.46 -6.34 1.40
N LEU A 43 7.82 -7.51 1.35
CA LEU A 43 7.01 -7.95 0.20
C LEU A 43 5.57 -7.41 0.29
N ARG A 44 5.14 -6.92 1.45
CA ARG A 44 3.79 -6.39 1.63
C ARG A 44 3.65 -5.07 0.88
N HIS A 45 2.59 -4.94 0.08
CA HIS A 45 2.30 -3.70 -0.63
C HIS A 45 2.04 -2.57 0.39
N LYS A 46 2.92 -1.58 0.44
CA LYS A 46 2.77 -0.41 1.31
C LYS A 46 2.34 0.78 0.48
N GLN A 47 1.17 1.34 0.81
CA GLN A 47 0.71 2.57 0.18
C GLN A 47 1.70 3.70 0.49
N ARG A 48 2.05 4.49 -0.52
CA ARG A 48 2.89 5.67 -0.35
C ARG A 48 2.11 6.71 0.46
N GLN A 49 2.69 7.13 1.58
CA GLN A 49 2.08 8.17 2.39
C GLN A 49 2.33 9.55 1.75
N PRO A 50 1.32 10.42 1.71
CA PRO A 50 1.49 11.79 1.27
C PRO A 50 2.23 12.61 2.33
N ASP A 51 3.07 13.54 1.90
CA ASP A 51 3.79 14.44 2.80
C ASP A 51 2.93 15.67 3.07
N LYS A 52 2.56 15.87 4.34
CA LYS A 52 1.68 16.97 4.75
C LYS A 52 2.25 18.35 4.42
N GLY A 53 3.56 18.52 4.59
CA GLY A 53 4.25 19.78 4.26
C GLY A 53 4.18 20.13 2.77
N LEU A 54 4.28 19.13 1.88
CA LEU A 54 4.16 19.36 0.44
C LEU A 54 2.73 19.66 0.02
N LEU A 55 1.73 19.02 0.65
CA LEU A 55 0.32 19.35 0.42
C LEU A 55 -0.01 20.78 0.87
N GLU A 56 0.48 21.21 2.04
CA GLU A 56 0.30 22.57 2.53
C GLU A 56 1.00 23.61 1.64
N HIS A 57 2.20 23.27 1.15
CA HIS A 57 2.93 24.11 0.23
C HIS A 57 2.18 24.31 -1.09
N GLU A 58 1.65 23.25 -1.70
CA GLU A 58 0.88 23.36 -2.94
C GLU A 58 -0.38 24.20 -2.76
N ARG A 59 -1.07 24.09 -1.61
CA ARG A 59 -2.23 24.93 -1.27
C ARG A 59 -1.85 26.41 -1.15
N LYS A 60 -0.75 26.73 -0.45
CA LYS A 60 -0.26 28.12 -0.35
C LYS A 60 0.16 28.66 -1.71
N ARG A 61 0.81 27.82 -2.52
CA ARG A 61 1.19 28.15 -3.89
C ARG A 61 -0.04 28.48 -4.75
N GLU A 62 -1.14 27.75 -4.60
CA GLU A 62 -2.38 28.05 -5.33
C GLU A 62 -2.94 29.44 -4.97
N VAL A 63 -2.81 29.86 -3.70
CA VAL A 63 -3.18 31.21 -3.27
C VAL A 63 -2.29 32.26 -3.93
N GLU A 64 -0.97 32.06 -3.89
CA GLU A 64 -0.01 32.99 -4.49
C GLU A 64 -0.15 33.09 -6.01
N VAL A 65 -0.47 31.98 -6.70
CA VAL A 65 -0.75 32.01 -8.14
C VAL A 65 -1.98 32.88 -8.43
N LYS A 66 -3.05 32.80 -7.64
CA LYS A 66 -4.24 33.64 -7.83
C LYS A 66 -3.96 35.12 -7.56
N VAL A 67 -3.11 35.42 -6.57
CA VAL A 67 -2.65 36.78 -6.29
C VAL A 67 -1.80 37.31 -7.46
N PHE A 68 -0.92 36.47 -8.00
CA PHE A 68 -0.10 36.81 -9.16
C PHE A 68 -0.95 37.07 -10.41
N GLU A 69 -1.95 36.22 -10.70
CA GLU A 69 -2.90 36.45 -11.79
C GLU A 69 -3.71 37.75 -11.65
N LEU A 70 -4.03 38.16 -10.42
CA LEU A 70 -4.69 39.45 -10.17
C LEU A 70 -3.73 40.61 -10.47
N ARG A 71 -2.48 40.49 -10.02
CA ARG A 71 -1.44 41.49 -10.24
C ARG A 71 -1.22 41.71 -11.75
N ASP A 72 -1.02 40.65 -12.52
CA ASP A 72 -0.82 40.74 -13.97
C ASP A 72 -1.98 41.48 -14.66
N LYS A 73 -3.24 41.20 -14.25
CA LYS A 73 -4.42 41.88 -14.79
C LYS A 73 -4.45 43.38 -14.47
N LEU A 74 -4.12 43.75 -13.23
CA LEU A 74 -4.13 45.16 -12.84
C LEU A 74 -2.97 45.95 -13.47
N GLU A 75 -1.83 45.29 -13.71
CA GLU A 75 -0.71 45.86 -14.46
C GLU A 75 -1.10 46.08 -15.93
N GLU A 76 -1.80 45.14 -16.57
CA GLU A 76 -2.35 45.32 -17.94
C GLU A 76 -3.39 46.45 -18.01
N GLU A 77 -4.18 46.65 -16.96
CA GLU A 77 -5.17 47.73 -16.84
C GLU A 77 -4.52 49.11 -16.55
N GLY A 78 -3.23 49.16 -16.24
CA GLY A 78 -2.48 50.40 -15.98
C GLY A 78 -2.80 51.07 -14.66
N VAL A 79 -3.18 50.28 -13.64
CA VAL A 79 -3.47 50.76 -12.28
C VAL A 79 -2.16 51.14 -11.55
N GLU A 80 -2.22 52.07 -10.60
CA GLU A 80 -1.07 52.48 -9.79
C GLU A 80 -0.57 51.35 -8.86
N GLU A 81 0.75 51.23 -8.69
CA GLU A 81 1.39 50.15 -7.93
C GLU A 81 0.87 50.02 -6.48
N ASP A 82 0.59 51.14 -5.81
CA ASP A 82 0.08 51.17 -4.43
C ASP A 82 -1.35 50.59 -4.32
N GLU A 83 -2.19 50.84 -5.31
CA GLU A 83 -3.54 50.25 -5.39
C GLU A 83 -3.48 48.76 -5.73
N ILE A 84 -2.51 48.35 -6.57
CA ILE A 84 -2.28 46.95 -6.92
C ILE A 84 -1.91 46.16 -5.66
N GLU A 85 -0.95 46.65 -4.88
CA GLU A 85 -0.50 45.98 -3.65
C GLU A 85 -1.65 45.84 -2.64
N SER A 86 -2.43 46.91 -2.44
CA SER A 86 -3.59 46.90 -1.56
C SER A 86 -4.63 45.84 -1.96
N LYS A 87 -4.98 45.77 -3.25
CA LYS A 87 -5.94 44.78 -3.79
C LYS A 87 -5.40 43.35 -3.69
N CYS A 88 -4.11 43.16 -3.94
CA CYS A 88 -3.43 41.86 -3.81
C CYS A 88 -3.42 41.35 -2.37
N ASP A 89 -3.12 42.23 -1.41
CA ASP A 89 -3.08 41.89 0.02
C ASP A 89 -4.47 41.57 0.57
N GLU A 90 -5.49 42.31 0.14
CA GLU A 90 -6.87 41.97 0.44
C GLU A 90 -7.24 40.58 -0.07
N LEU A 91 -6.89 40.26 -1.32
CA LEU A 91 -7.19 38.98 -1.94
C LEU A 91 -6.41 37.84 -1.24
N ARG A 92 -5.14 38.07 -0.89
CA ARG A 92 -4.32 37.12 -0.11
C ARG A 92 -4.98 36.81 1.25
N LYS A 93 -5.41 37.84 1.99
CA LYS A 93 -6.09 37.66 3.29
C LYS A 93 -7.42 36.90 3.13
N LYS A 94 -8.21 37.23 2.11
CA LYS A 94 -9.49 36.55 1.81
C LYS A 94 -9.27 35.06 1.52
N LEU A 95 -8.32 34.73 0.64
CA LEU A 95 -8.03 33.35 0.26
C LEU A 95 -7.41 32.53 1.39
N LEU A 96 -6.53 33.11 2.20
CA LEU A 96 -5.98 32.43 3.39
C LEU A 96 -7.06 32.15 4.43
N ALA A 97 -8.01 33.08 4.64
CA ALA A 97 -9.13 32.87 5.54
C ALA A 97 -10.10 31.77 5.04
N GLU A 98 -10.37 31.73 3.74
CA GLU A 98 -11.17 30.65 3.13
C GLU A 98 -10.47 29.29 3.23
N MET A 99 -9.15 29.26 3.00
CA MET A 99 -8.34 28.05 3.14
C MET A 99 -8.36 27.51 4.58
N GLY A 100 -8.23 28.39 5.58
CA GLY A 100 -8.34 28.01 6.99
C GLY A 100 -9.70 27.41 7.35
N LYS A 101 -10.80 28.02 6.87
CA LYS A 101 -12.16 27.51 7.09
C LYS A 101 -12.37 26.14 6.46
N ASN A 102 -11.95 25.95 5.20
CA ASN A 102 -12.05 24.67 4.50
C ASN A 102 -11.25 23.55 5.19
N GLN A 103 -10.13 23.88 5.84
CA GLN A 103 -9.33 22.92 6.58
C GLN A 103 -10.02 22.48 7.88
N GLU A 104 -10.65 23.42 8.61
CA GLU A 104 -11.42 23.11 9.81
C GLU A 104 -12.70 22.32 9.51
N ASP A 105 -13.43 22.68 8.46
CA ASP A 105 -14.66 21.97 8.06
C ASP A 105 -14.38 20.58 7.49
N GLY A 106 -13.23 20.41 6.81
CA GLY A 106 -12.78 19.12 6.29
C GLY A 106 -12.38 18.12 7.38
N ASP A 107 -11.88 18.59 8.52
CA ASP A 107 -11.50 17.75 9.67
C ASP A 107 -12.72 17.45 10.58
N ARG A 108 -13.65 18.41 10.71
CA ARG A 108 -14.90 18.22 11.49
C ARG A 108 -15.94 17.35 10.77
N ARG A 109 -16.01 17.38 9.44
CA ARG A 109 -16.83 16.43 8.66
C ARG A 109 -16.03 15.18 8.31
N GLY A 110 -15.70 14.40 9.34
CA GLY A 110 -15.32 13.01 9.17
C GLY A 110 -16.39 12.26 8.37
N GLY A 111 -16.11 11.99 7.10
CA GLY A 111 -16.80 10.97 6.31
C GLY A 111 -18.14 11.31 5.65
N GLY A 112 -18.54 12.59 5.53
CA GLY A 112 -19.88 12.87 5.01
C GLY A 112 -20.09 14.26 4.43
N ALA A 113 -19.50 14.57 3.28
CA ALA A 113 -19.97 15.67 2.44
C ALA A 113 -19.76 15.33 0.95
N GLY A 114 -20.85 15.15 0.22
CA GLY A 114 -20.86 14.97 -1.24
C GLY A 114 -21.31 13.59 -1.71
N VAL A 115 -22.61 13.31 -1.58
CA VAL A 115 -23.31 12.34 -2.44
C VAL A 115 -23.43 12.99 -3.82
N GLY A 116 -22.34 12.91 -4.57
CA GLY A 116 -22.23 13.39 -5.94
C GLY A 116 -20.83 13.05 -6.45
N PRO A 117 -20.67 12.62 -7.71
CA PRO A 117 -19.35 12.43 -8.29
C PRO A 117 -18.67 13.79 -8.36
N ALA A 118 -17.81 14.10 -7.39
CA ALA A 118 -16.91 15.23 -7.52
C ALA A 118 -16.11 15.03 -8.82
N PRO A 119 -15.95 16.08 -9.65
CA PRO A 119 -15.19 15.95 -10.88
C PRO A 119 -13.81 15.41 -10.53
N ARG A 120 -13.43 14.29 -11.17
CA ARG A 120 -12.10 13.69 -10.99
C ARG A 120 -11.08 14.75 -11.36
N ARG A 121 -10.42 15.34 -10.36
CA ARG A 121 -9.30 16.26 -10.62
C ARG A 121 -8.21 15.42 -11.29
N THR A 122 -7.87 15.77 -12.52
CA THR A 122 -6.75 15.16 -13.23
C THR A 122 -5.46 15.75 -12.69
N PHE A 123 -4.73 14.97 -11.91
CA PHE A 123 -3.42 15.38 -11.38
C PHE A 123 -2.38 15.36 -12.49
N LYS A 124 -1.47 16.34 -12.46
CA LYS A 124 -0.29 16.33 -13.33
C LYS A 124 0.70 15.27 -12.83
N MET A 125 1.58 14.78 -13.70
CA MET A 125 2.53 13.69 -13.35
C MET A 125 3.44 14.00 -12.15
N HIS A 126 3.69 15.29 -11.86
CA HIS A 126 4.52 15.73 -10.73
C HIS A 126 3.74 15.86 -9.40
N GLN A 127 2.41 15.83 -9.40
CA GLN A 127 1.56 15.99 -8.21
C GLN A 127 1.39 14.65 -7.47
N ILE A 128 2.50 13.99 -7.16
CA ILE A 128 2.52 12.62 -6.63
C ILE A 128 1.85 12.55 -5.25
N HIS A 129 2.06 13.54 -4.38
CA HIS A 129 1.50 13.56 -3.02
C HIS A 129 0.01 13.84 -3.01
N GLU A 130 -0.46 14.73 -3.90
CA GLU A 130 -1.88 15.02 -4.05
C GLU A 130 -2.63 13.81 -4.63
N GLN A 131 -2.02 13.13 -5.61
CA GLN A 131 -2.53 11.87 -6.14
C GLN A 131 -2.56 10.77 -5.08
N ALA A 132 -1.55 10.69 -4.21
CA ALA A 132 -1.50 9.72 -3.12
C ALA A 132 -2.60 9.98 -2.07
N ASP A 133 -2.76 11.24 -1.65
CA ASP A 133 -3.82 11.64 -0.72
C ASP A 133 -5.23 11.37 -1.28
N ALA A 134 -5.45 11.72 -2.56
CA ALA A 134 -6.70 11.43 -3.25
C ALA A 134 -6.97 9.92 -3.33
N LYS A 135 -5.95 9.12 -3.66
CA LYS A 135 -6.08 7.66 -3.75
C LYS A 135 -6.38 7.02 -2.39
N ILE A 136 -5.78 7.52 -1.32
CA ILE A 136 -6.07 7.05 0.05
C ILE A 136 -7.54 7.33 0.37
N LYS A 137 -8.01 8.57 0.15
CA LYS A 137 -9.42 8.95 0.39
C LYS A 137 -10.41 8.15 -0.46
N GLU A 138 -10.11 7.93 -1.74
CA GLU A 138 -10.91 7.08 -2.62
C GLU A 138 -10.95 5.63 -2.13
N SER A 139 -9.80 5.09 -1.71
CA SER A 139 -9.72 3.73 -1.17
C SER A 139 -10.48 3.58 0.14
N GLU A 140 -10.46 4.61 1.01
CA GLU A 140 -11.24 4.62 2.25
C GLU A 140 -12.74 4.71 1.97
N ARG A 141 -13.16 5.54 0.99
CA ARG A 141 -14.55 5.63 0.55
C ARG A 141 -15.03 4.31 -0.04
N LEU A 142 -14.21 3.66 -0.86
CA LEU A 142 -14.50 2.33 -1.41
C LEU A 142 -14.60 1.28 -0.29
N ARG A 143 -13.67 1.29 0.66
CA ARG A 143 -13.67 0.39 1.82
C ARG A 143 -14.97 0.52 2.62
N GLN A 144 -15.39 1.76 2.90
CA GLN A 144 -16.64 2.05 3.59
C GLN A 144 -17.86 1.57 2.78
N ALA A 145 -17.88 1.83 1.48
CA ALA A 145 -18.96 1.39 0.59
C ALA A 145 -19.10 -0.14 0.53
N LEU A 146 -17.97 -0.86 0.53
CA LEU A 146 -17.91 -2.32 0.58
C LEU A 146 -18.14 -2.88 2.00
N LYS A 147 -18.39 -2.03 3.01
CA LYS A 147 -18.58 -2.40 4.42
C LYS A 147 -17.39 -3.19 5.00
N ILE A 148 -16.19 -2.93 4.50
CA ILE A 148 -14.96 -3.54 4.99
C ILE A 148 -14.49 -2.76 6.23
N SER A 149 -14.19 -3.48 7.32
CA SER A 149 -13.73 -2.88 8.57
C SER A 149 -12.35 -2.25 8.42
N LYS A 150 -12.01 -1.29 9.30
CA LYS A 150 -10.68 -0.66 9.31
C LYS A 150 -9.57 -1.65 9.66
N ASP A 151 -9.88 -2.60 10.53
CA ASP A 151 -8.96 -3.63 11.00
C ASP A 151 -9.07 -4.92 10.17
N TYR A 152 -9.48 -4.81 8.91
CA TYR A 152 -9.55 -5.96 8.02
C TYR A 152 -8.15 -6.45 7.67
N GLU A 153 -7.80 -7.62 8.17
CA GLU A 153 -6.58 -8.33 7.78
C GLU A 153 -6.85 -9.25 6.59
N GLU A 154 -5.94 -9.21 5.61
CA GLU A 154 -6.00 -10.08 4.45
C GLU A 154 -5.98 -11.56 4.89
N GLY A 155 -6.97 -12.30 4.41
CA GLY A 155 -7.19 -13.70 4.77
C GLY A 155 -7.78 -13.97 6.14
N SER A 156 -8.13 -12.94 6.92
CA SER A 156 -8.93 -13.12 8.15
C SER A 156 -10.28 -13.78 7.90
N HIS A 157 -10.87 -13.56 6.71
CA HIS A 157 -12.09 -14.23 6.30
C HIS A 157 -11.90 -15.74 6.09
N TRP A 158 -10.81 -16.16 5.42
CA TRP A 158 -10.50 -17.59 5.24
C TRP A 158 -10.12 -18.26 6.55
N ARG A 159 -9.31 -17.62 7.41
CA ARG A 159 -8.99 -18.15 8.74
C ARG A 159 -10.23 -18.36 9.60
N ARG A 160 -11.17 -17.41 9.59
CA ARG A 160 -12.45 -17.57 10.28
C ARG A 160 -13.29 -18.71 9.72
N GLN A 161 -13.23 -18.97 8.41
CA GLN A 161 -13.92 -20.13 7.83
C GLN A 161 -13.25 -21.46 8.22
N GLU A 162 -11.93 -21.55 8.15
CA GLU A 162 -11.17 -22.72 8.58
C GLU A 162 -11.41 -23.05 10.06
N GLU A 163 -11.38 -22.02 10.92
CA GLU A 163 -11.66 -22.19 12.35
C GLU A 163 -13.10 -22.67 12.60
N ARG A 164 -14.09 -22.13 11.86
CA ARG A 164 -15.48 -22.59 11.95
C ARG A 164 -15.65 -24.04 11.47
N LEU A 165 -15.00 -24.41 10.38
CA LEU A 165 -15.00 -25.80 9.87
C LEU A 165 -14.35 -26.75 10.87
N LYS A 166 -13.18 -26.37 11.40
CA LYS A 166 -12.47 -27.17 12.41
C LYS A 166 -13.29 -27.36 13.67
N LYS A 167 -13.95 -26.29 14.15
CA LYS A 167 -14.84 -26.34 15.31
C LYS A 167 -16.10 -27.18 15.07
N ALA A 168 -16.65 -27.15 13.86
CA ALA A 168 -17.77 -28.02 13.49
C ALA A 168 -17.35 -29.50 13.50
N LEU A 169 -16.21 -29.82 12.90
CA LEU A 169 -15.66 -31.17 12.87
C LEU A 169 -15.33 -31.72 14.28
N GLU A 170 -14.79 -30.87 15.15
CA GLU A 170 -14.52 -31.21 16.55
C GLU A 170 -15.81 -31.48 17.34
N ARG A 171 -16.89 -30.74 17.02
CA ARG A 171 -18.21 -30.93 17.64
C ARG A 171 -18.88 -32.23 17.18
N GLU A 172 -18.74 -32.58 15.91
CA GLU A 172 -19.18 -33.88 15.38
C GLU A 172 -18.38 -35.03 16.02
N ALA A 173 -17.04 -34.91 16.08
CA ALA A 173 -16.18 -35.94 16.66
C ALA A 173 -16.37 -36.13 18.19
N THR A 174 -16.80 -35.10 18.91
CA THR A 174 -17.15 -35.20 20.34
C THR A 174 -18.54 -35.81 20.52
N GLY A 175 -19.51 -35.44 19.68
CA GLY A 175 -20.84 -36.07 19.64
C GLY A 175 -20.78 -37.58 19.38
N GLU A 176 -20.01 -38.02 18.38
CA GLU A 176 -19.83 -39.45 18.08
C GLU A 176 -19.18 -40.21 19.25
N LYS A 177 -18.21 -39.60 19.94
CA LYS A 177 -17.56 -40.22 21.11
C LYS A 177 -18.52 -40.36 22.30
N ASP A 178 -19.36 -39.36 22.53
CA ASP A 178 -20.36 -39.39 23.60
C ASP A 178 -21.49 -40.39 23.29
N GLU A 179 -21.91 -40.52 22.02
CA GLU A 179 -22.87 -41.54 21.59
C GLU A 179 -22.32 -42.96 21.78
N VAL A 180 -21.12 -43.25 21.30
CA VAL A 180 -20.44 -44.56 21.47
C VAL A 180 -20.22 -44.89 22.95
N ARG A 181 -19.93 -43.89 23.78
CA ARG A 181 -19.82 -44.08 25.23
C ARG A 181 -21.17 -44.42 25.86
N SER A 182 -22.24 -43.70 25.47
CA SER A 182 -23.60 -43.96 25.94
C SER A 182 -24.13 -45.34 25.52
N GLU A 183 -23.74 -45.83 24.35
CA GLU A 183 -24.10 -47.17 23.87
C GLU A 183 -23.36 -48.26 24.66
N ARG A 184 -22.04 -48.07 24.93
CA ARG A 184 -21.30 -49.00 25.80
C ARG A 184 -21.86 -49.07 27.21
N ASP A 185 -22.24 -47.93 27.78
CA ASP A 185 -22.82 -47.89 29.12
C ASP A 185 -24.20 -48.57 29.14
N ARG A 186 -25.02 -48.38 28.09
CA ARG A 186 -26.30 -49.09 27.92
C ARG A 186 -26.15 -50.61 27.72
N ASP A 187 -25.11 -51.05 27.03
CA ASP A 187 -24.83 -52.49 26.84
C ASP A 187 -24.24 -53.13 28.10
N ARG A 188 -23.55 -52.37 28.95
CA ARG A 188 -23.07 -52.83 30.25
C ARG A 188 -24.21 -53.08 31.24
N ASP A 189 -25.23 -52.24 31.25
CA ASP A 189 -26.40 -52.39 32.13
C ASP A 189 -27.37 -53.50 31.66
N ARG A 190 -27.11 -54.12 30.50
CA ARG A 190 -27.97 -55.15 29.90
C ARG A 190 -27.56 -56.60 30.24
N TYR A 191 -26.49 -56.79 31.00
CA TYR A 191 -25.95 -58.10 31.42
C TYR A 191 -25.97 -58.23 32.94
#